data_AF-A0A1I7WJR3-F1
#
_entry.id   AF-A0A1I7WJR3-F1
#
_cell.length_a   1.000
_cell.length_b   1.000
_cell.length_c   1.000
_cell.angle_alpha   90.00
_cell.angle_beta   90.00
_cell.angle_gamma   90.00
#
_symmetry.space_group_name_H-M   'P 1'
#
loop_
_entity.id
_entity.type
_entity.pdbx_description
1 polymer ?
#
loop_
_entity_poly.entity_id
_entity_poly.type
_entity_poly.pdbx_seq_one_letter_code
_entity_poly.pdbx_strand_id
1 'polypeptide(L)'
;MQWGQFIAHDLSKTTMLNNQECAACTSNNGRCFSVFLSRADPTWIYGSSDRDQFLFRQGAFLKTKLVKNRIFMNLHCSDTNMNVVAGDDRANIFVGLAALHTLFLREHNRIAATLQRVNPHWDQERIFHETRKIIGAIIQKITYFEYLPRVLGEEFERRIGDYPGYERNIDPSVANEFTSCAFRFGHGMIQVKHITLRKIFITLKLTPAVTERIFGNSDLGSINIQRGRDHGVPGFTRWRKFCGLSEIRDFDDLNKTISNKIVIDNLRVIYKHVDAIDMYVGSLLEDPVKDALVGPTLACIIGEQFKRTRNGDRLENIFYFTAFSRV
;
A
#
# COMPACT_ATOMS: atom_id res chain seq x y z
N MET A 1 2.89 9.29 3.61
CA MET A 1 1.54 8.97 3.10
C MET A 1 1.60 8.45 1.66
N GLN A 2 2.18 9.18 0.71
CA GLN A 2 2.20 8.84 -0.71
C GLN A 2 2.94 7.53 -0.98
N TRP A 3 4.05 7.27 -0.29
CA TRP A 3 4.73 5.96 -0.32
C TRP A 3 3.80 4.82 0.15
N GLY A 4 2.99 5.05 1.18
CA GLY A 4 2.01 4.06 1.65
C GLY A 4 0.94 3.77 0.61
N GLN A 5 0.39 4.80 -0.04
CA GLN A 5 -0.56 4.62 -1.15
C GLN A 5 0.07 3.86 -2.32
N PHE A 6 1.31 4.18 -2.63
CA PHE A 6 2.10 3.55 -3.69
C PHE A 6 2.28 2.04 -3.45
N ILE A 7 2.70 1.65 -2.25
CA ILE A 7 2.81 0.24 -1.86
C ILE A 7 1.43 -0.43 -1.77
N ALA A 8 0.40 0.28 -1.28
CA ALA A 8 -0.95 -0.26 -1.18
C ALA A 8 -1.51 -0.66 -2.56
N HIS A 9 -1.20 0.15 -3.58
CA HIS A 9 -1.62 -0.08 -4.94
C HIS A 9 -0.89 -1.28 -5.58
N ASP A 10 0.38 -1.48 -5.25
CA ASP A 10 1.16 -2.67 -5.68
C ASP A 10 0.63 -3.95 -5.03
N LEU A 11 0.42 -3.93 -3.70
CA LEU A 11 0.01 -5.11 -2.96
C LEU A 11 -1.44 -5.49 -3.21
N SER A 12 -2.31 -4.54 -3.58
CA SER A 12 -3.74 -4.80 -3.65
C SER A 12 -4.52 -3.95 -4.64
N LYS A 13 -5.49 -4.60 -5.27
CA LYS A 13 -6.57 -3.98 -6.03
C LYS A 13 -7.90 -4.54 -5.57
N THR A 14 -8.67 -3.72 -4.86
CA THR A 14 -10.03 -4.02 -4.42
C THR A 14 -10.97 -3.05 -5.14
N THR A 15 -11.71 -3.53 -6.13
CA THR A 15 -12.68 -2.71 -6.87
C THR A 15 -14.06 -2.79 -6.21
N MET A 16 -14.78 -1.67 -6.18
CA MET A 16 -16.22 -1.61 -5.83
C MET A 16 -17.04 -1.37 -7.12
N LEU A 17 -16.67 -2.06 -8.21
CA LEU A 17 -17.35 -1.90 -9.49
C LEU A 17 -18.40 -3.00 -9.61
N ASN A 18 -19.67 -2.62 -9.73
CA ASN A 18 -20.82 -3.53 -9.88
C ASN A 18 -20.75 -4.51 -11.07
N ASN A 19 -19.73 -4.40 -11.94
CA ASN A 19 -19.64 -5.13 -13.21
C ASN A 19 -18.31 -5.89 -13.42
N GLN A 20 -17.50 -6.11 -12.38
CA GLN A 20 -16.34 -7.01 -12.51
C GLN A 20 -16.68 -8.39 -11.95
N GLU A 21 -16.70 -9.40 -12.83
CA GLU A 21 -16.72 -10.79 -12.41
C GLU A 21 -15.46 -11.10 -11.59
N CYS A 22 -15.68 -11.67 -10.42
CA CYS A 22 -14.62 -12.13 -9.52
C CYS A 22 -13.68 -13.11 -10.27
N ALA A 23 -12.44 -12.70 -10.52
CA ALA A 23 -11.47 -13.46 -11.32
C ALA A 23 -10.99 -14.81 -10.71
N ALA A 24 -11.48 -15.16 -9.52
CA ALA A 24 -11.27 -16.44 -8.85
C ALA A 24 -12.51 -16.83 -8.04
N CYS A 25 -13.57 -17.26 -8.72
CA CYS A 25 -14.69 -17.94 -8.06
C CYS A 25 -14.27 -19.33 -7.57
N THR A 26 -13.45 -19.40 -6.51
CA THR A 26 -13.47 -20.58 -5.64
C THR A 26 -14.58 -20.37 -4.63
N SER A 27 -15.61 -21.21 -4.76
CA SER A 27 -16.89 -21.13 -4.06
C SER A 27 -16.77 -20.84 -2.57
N ASN A 28 -17.09 -19.62 -2.17
CA ASN A 28 -17.63 -19.31 -0.85
C ASN A 28 -18.55 -18.07 -0.95
N ASN A 29 -19.83 -18.32 -1.23
CA ASN A 29 -20.97 -17.45 -0.94
C ASN A 29 -20.81 -15.94 -1.21
N GLY A 30 -20.57 -15.55 -2.47
CA GLY A 30 -20.84 -14.17 -2.92
C GLY A 30 -20.05 -13.06 -2.22
N ARG A 31 -18.86 -13.36 -1.68
CA ARG A 31 -17.97 -12.35 -1.09
C ARG A 31 -16.92 -11.88 -2.09
N CYS A 32 -16.79 -10.58 -2.27
CA CYS A 32 -15.67 -9.95 -2.97
C CYS A 32 -14.36 -10.33 -2.26
N PHE A 33 -13.41 -10.93 -2.98
CA PHE A 33 -12.08 -11.26 -2.46
C PHE A 33 -11.02 -10.42 -3.18
N SER A 34 -9.87 -10.26 -2.54
CA SER A 34 -8.70 -9.59 -3.13
C SER A 34 -8.28 -10.31 -4.42
N VAL A 35 -8.24 -9.59 -5.54
CA VAL A 35 -7.73 -10.12 -6.80
C VAL A 35 -6.26 -10.50 -6.61
N PHE A 36 -5.89 -11.71 -7.03
CA PHE A 36 -4.50 -12.16 -7.02
C PHE A 36 -3.67 -11.26 -7.95
N LEU A 37 -2.79 -10.46 -7.36
CA LEU A 37 -1.74 -9.76 -8.10
C LEU A 37 -0.51 -10.67 -8.15
N SER A 38 0.10 -10.79 -9.33
CA SER A 38 1.30 -11.60 -9.55
C SER A 38 2.33 -11.32 -8.44
N ARG A 39 2.58 -12.34 -7.62
CA ARG A 39 3.38 -12.24 -6.41
C ARG A 39 4.84 -11.95 -6.78
N ALA A 40 5.41 -10.92 -6.15
CA ALA A 40 6.85 -10.67 -5.98
C ALA A 40 7.56 -9.70 -6.97
N ASP A 41 6.88 -8.73 -7.58
CA ASP A 41 7.53 -7.68 -8.38
C ASP A 41 6.76 -6.35 -8.32
N PRO A 42 7.39 -5.19 -8.58
CA PRO A 42 6.68 -3.91 -8.70
C PRO A 42 5.79 -3.88 -9.96
N THR A 43 4.62 -4.51 -9.83
CA THR A 43 3.65 -4.72 -10.90
C THR A 43 3.04 -3.41 -11.43
N TRP A 44 3.17 -2.33 -10.67
CA TRP A 44 2.66 -1.00 -11.01
C TRP A 44 3.63 -0.17 -11.88
N ILE A 45 4.91 -0.55 -11.96
CA ILE A 45 5.84 0.02 -12.97
C ILE A 45 5.74 -0.81 -14.26
N TYR A 46 5.79 -2.13 -14.12
CA TYR A 46 6.00 -3.04 -15.24
C TYR A 46 4.71 -3.70 -15.77
N GLY A 47 3.58 -3.50 -15.10
CA GLY A 47 2.32 -4.19 -15.38
C GLY A 47 2.18 -5.51 -14.64
N SER A 48 0.94 -6.00 -14.54
CA SER A 48 0.61 -7.25 -13.85
C SER A 48 0.61 -8.46 -14.79
N SER A 49 0.80 -8.26 -16.09
CA SER A 49 0.86 -9.32 -17.11
C SER A 49 2.02 -9.10 -18.09
N ASP A 50 2.46 -10.17 -18.76
CA ASP A 50 3.49 -10.08 -19.81
C ASP A 50 3.04 -9.20 -20.98
N ARG A 51 1.72 -9.18 -21.27
CA ARG A 51 1.13 -8.29 -22.28
C ARG A 51 1.31 -6.82 -21.90
N ASP A 52 1.16 -6.49 -20.62
CA ASP A 52 1.36 -5.13 -20.12
C ASP A 52 2.83 -4.70 -20.22
N GLN A 53 3.76 -5.61 -19.97
CA GLN A 53 5.20 -5.34 -20.11
C GLN A 53 5.56 -4.90 -21.55
N PHE A 54 4.97 -5.53 -22.58
CA PHE A 54 5.16 -5.11 -23.98
C PHE A 54 4.56 -3.72 -24.28
N LEU A 55 3.47 -3.34 -23.60
CA LEU A 55 2.85 -2.03 -23.78
C LEU A 55 3.74 -0.90 -23.25
N PHE A 56 4.40 -1.12 -22.11
CA PHE A 56 5.17 -0.08 -21.42
C PHE A 56 6.65 0.01 -21.81
N ARG A 57 7.17 -0.97 -22.56
CA ARG A 57 8.61 -1.13 -22.83
C ARG A 57 8.99 -0.84 -24.28
N GLN A 58 10.19 -0.31 -24.49
CA GLN A 58 10.88 -0.17 -25.77
C GLN A 58 12.33 -0.66 -25.62
N GLY A 59 12.62 -1.89 -26.06
CA GLY A 59 13.94 -2.50 -25.81
C GLY A 59 14.21 -2.59 -24.31
N ALA A 60 15.41 -2.34 -23.81
CA ALA A 60 15.71 -2.40 -22.37
C ALA A 60 15.03 -1.32 -21.51
N PHE A 61 14.37 -0.33 -22.12
CA PHE A 61 13.89 0.88 -21.47
C PHE A 61 12.37 0.93 -21.36
N LEU A 62 11.86 1.68 -20.39
CA LEU A 62 10.45 2.05 -20.31
C LEU A 62 10.16 3.22 -21.26
N LYS A 63 9.01 3.17 -21.95
CA LYS A 63 8.54 4.20 -22.87
C LYS A 63 8.32 5.51 -22.11
N THR A 64 8.83 6.60 -22.67
CA THR A 64 8.72 7.93 -22.07
C THR A 64 8.21 8.96 -23.07
N LYS A 65 7.68 10.07 -22.55
CA LYS A 65 7.30 11.23 -23.35
C LYS A 65 7.98 12.48 -22.81
N LEU A 66 8.55 13.27 -23.71
CA LEU A 66 9.11 14.58 -23.38
C LEU A 66 7.99 15.62 -23.36
N VAL A 67 7.80 16.26 -22.21
CA VAL A 67 6.87 17.39 -22.05
C VAL A 67 7.65 18.54 -21.43
N LYS A 68 7.75 19.67 -22.14
CA LYS A 68 8.49 20.87 -21.70
C LYS A 68 9.91 20.56 -21.18
N ASN A 69 10.67 19.78 -21.96
CA ASN A 69 12.04 19.34 -21.66
C ASN A 69 12.20 18.49 -20.38
N ARG A 70 11.13 17.85 -19.92
CA ARG A 70 11.15 16.90 -18.80
C ARG A 70 10.59 15.55 -19.27
N ILE A 71 11.20 14.48 -18.77
CA ILE A 71 10.81 13.10 -19.10
C ILE A 71 9.64 12.67 -18.22
N PHE A 72 8.52 12.33 -18.83
CA PHE A 72 7.35 11.77 -18.14
C PHE A 72 7.06 10.36 -18.65
N MET A 73 6.21 9.64 -17.93
CA MET A 73 5.58 8.43 -18.44
C MET A 73 4.85 8.71 -19.76
N ASN A 74 4.62 7.64 -20.53
CA ASN A 74 3.83 7.77 -21.74
C ASN A 74 2.41 8.27 -21.41
N LEU A 75 1.82 9.04 -22.32
CA LEU A 75 0.48 9.60 -22.15
C LEU A 75 -0.49 8.83 -23.06
N HIS A 76 -1.73 8.65 -22.63
CA HIS A 76 -2.76 8.07 -23.49
C HIS A 76 -3.03 9.03 -24.67
N CYS A 77 -2.69 8.64 -25.89
CA CYS A 77 -2.68 9.54 -27.06
C CYS A 77 -4.05 10.13 -27.42
N SER A 78 -5.14 9.51 -26.98
CA SER A 78 -6.52 9.94 -27.24
C SER A 78 -7.20 10.64 -26.06
N ASP A 79 -6.47 10.93 -24.97
CA ASP A 79 -7.03 11.58 -23.78
C ASP A 79 -6.63 13.07 -23.73
N THR A 80 -7.64 13.96 -23.76
CA THR A 80 -7.47 15.40 -23.59
C THR A 80 -6.97 15.80 -22.20
N ASN A 81 -7.07 14.90 -21.21
CA ASN A 81 -6.67 15.14 -19.82
C ASN A 81 -5.18 14.85 -19.53
N MET A 82 -4.39 14.42 -20.52
CA MET A 82 -2.97 14.10 -20.35
C MET A 82 -2.69 13.08 -19.22
N ASN A 83 -3.53 12.06 -19.07
CA ASN A 83 -3.32 11.00 -18.09
C ASN A 83 -2.05 10.19 -18.42
N VAL A 84 -1.25 9.91 -17.38
CA VAL A 84 -0.06 9.05 -17.48
C VAL A 84 -0.45 7.58 -17.55
N VAL A 85 0.28 6.83 -18.36
CA VAL A 85 0.14 5.39 -18.48
C VAL A 85 1.23 4.73 -17.64
N ALA A 86 0.81 3.98 -16.62
CA ALA A 86 1.66 3.19 -15.74
C ALA A 86 1.12 1.74 -15.65
N GLY A 87 1.87 0.85 -15.00
CA GLY A 87 1.41 -0.51 -14.71
C GLY A 87 0.25 -0.59 -13.72
N ASP A 88 -0.09 0.52 -13.05
CA ASP A 88 -1.28 0.67 -12.21
C ASP A 88 -2.18 1.79 -12.75
N ASP A 89 -3.47 1.49 -12.92
CA ASP A 89 -4.48 2.39 -13.48
C ASP A 89 -4.85 3.55 -12.54
N ARG A 90 -4.42 3.49 -11.28
CA ARG A 90 -4.65 4.50 -10.25
C ARG A 90 -3.50 5.50 -10.14
N ALA A 91 -2.46 5.38 -10.96
CA ALA A 91 -1.30 6.29 -10.96
C ALA A 91 -1.68 7.78 -11.10
N ASN A 92 -2.82 8.08 -11.74
CA ASN A 92 -3.31 9.44 -11.97
C ASN A 92 -4.17 10.01 -10.83
N ILE A 93 -4.48 9.24 -9.78
CA ILE A 93 -5.41 9.69 -8.73
C ILE A 93 -4.88 10.92 -7.97
N PHE A 94 -3.57 11.01 -7.78
CA PHE A 94 -2.92 12.17 -7.14
C PHE A 94 -1.61 12.53 -7.87
N VAL A 95 -1.33 13.82 -7.99
CA VAL A 95 -0.09 14.32 -8.62
C VAL A 95 1.17 13.78 -7.91
N GLY A 96 1.13 13.62 -6.59
CA GLY A 96 2.23 13.03 -5.82
C GLY A 96 2.47 11.55 -6.14
N LEU A 97 1.42 10.81 -6.48
CA LEU A 97 1.53 9.42 -6.90
C LEU A 97 2.13 9.36 -8.32
N ALA A 98 1.60 10.13 -9.27
CA ALA A 98 2.15 10.24 -10.62
C ALA A 98 3.64 10.67 -10.63
N ALA A 99 4.04 11.53 -9.68
CA ALA A 99 5.44 11.92 -9.49
C ALA A 99 6.33 10.75 -9.04
N LEU A 100 5.87 9.92 -8.10
CA LEU A 100 6.59 8.71 -7.68
C LEU A 100 6.72 7.70 -8.82
N HIS A 101 5.65 7.44 -9.57
CA HIS A 101 5.72 6.58 -10.76
C HIS A 101 6.74 7.11 -11.79
N THR A 102 6.74 8.43 -12.04
CA THR A 102 7.70 9.06 -12.96
C THR A 102 9.14 8.96 -12.43
N LEU A 103 9.33 9.08 -11.12
CA LEU A 103 10.65 8.96 -10.49
C LEU A 103 11.25 7.57 -10.74
N PHE A 104 10.50 6.50 -10.44
CA PHE A 104 11.00 5.14 -10.63
C PHE A 104 11.14 4.75 -12.10
N LEU A 105 10.33 5.30 -13.00
CA LEU A 105 10.55 5.14 -14.44
C LEU A 105 11.90 5.74 -14.87
N ARG A 106 12.22 6.95 -14.39
CA ARG A 106 13.50 7.60 -14.71
C ARG A 106 14.66 6.82 -14.12
N GLU A 107 14.51 6.32 -12.91
CA GLU A 107 15.53 5.52 -12.25
C GLU A 107 15.78 4.20 -12.96
N HIS A 108 14.72 3.51 -13.41
CA HIS A 108 14.83 2.34 -14.27
C HIS A 108 15.66 2.67 -15.52
N ASN A 109 15.28 3.70 -16.28
CA ASN A 109 15.99 4.04 -17.52
C ASN A 109 17.45 4.47 -17.27
N ARG A 110 17.74 5.13 -16.14
CA ARG A 110 19.11 5.49 -15.72
C ARG A 110 19.96 4.26 -15.44
N ILE A 111 19.42 3.28 -14.72
CA ILE A 111 20.10 2.02 -14.40
C ILE A 111 20.27 1.17 -15.67
N ALA A 112 19.24 1.03 -16.50
CA ALA A 112 19.30 0.29 -17.76
C ALA A 112 20.39 0.85 -18.69
N ALA A 113 20.49 2.17 -18.84
CA ALA A 113 21.54 2.81 -19.63
C ALA A 113 22.94 2.51 -19.07
N THR A 114 23.07 2.48 -17.74
CA THR A 114 24.33 2.15 -17.08
C THR A 114 24.70 0.69 -17.29
N LEU A 115 23.76 -0.24 -17.14
CA LEU A 115 23.97 -1.67 -17.37
C LEU A 115 24.32 -1.98 -18.82
N GLN A 116 23.69 -1.32 -19.78
CA GLN A 116 24.01 -1.45 -21.20
C GLN A 116 25.44 -1.03 -21.51
N ARG A 117 25.91 0.06 -20.89
CA ARG A 117 27.29 0.55 -21.06
C ARG A 117 28.33 -0.37 -20.42
N VAL A 118 28.03 -0.90 -19.23
CA VAL A 118 28.96 -1.77 -18.47
C VAL A 118 28.98 -3.19 -19.02
N ASN A 119 27.86 -3.67 -19.59
CA ASN A 119 27.72 -5.01 -20.15
C ASN A 119 27.30 -4.95 -21.63
N PRO A 120 28.21 -4.59 -22.56
CA PRO A 120 27.87 -4.50 -23.99
C PRO A 120 27.42 -5.82 -24.63
N HIS A 121 27.73 -6.94 -23.98
CA HIS A 121 27.37 -8.29 -24.40
C HIS A 121 25.96 -8.72 -23.98
N TRP A 122 25.27 -7.95 -23.12
CA TRP A 122 23.90 -8.25 -22.72
C TRP A 122 22.92 -7.80 -23.79
N ASP A 123 21.93 -8.64 -24.04
CA ASP A 123 20.79 -8.28 -24.86
C ASP A 123 19.82 -7.35 -24.10
N GLN A 124 18.84 -6.82 -24.83
CA GLN A 124 17.88 -5.87 -24.27
C GLN A 124 16.97 -6.50 -23.20
N GLU A 125 16.69 -7.81 -23.30
CA GLU A 125 15.88 -8.57 -22.33
C GLU A 125 16.60 -8.69 -20.99
N ARG A 126 17.86 -9.11 -21.02
CA ARG A 126 18.70 -9.25 -19.83
C ARG A 126 18.83 -7.93 -19.09
N ILE A 127 19.11 -6.84 -19.81
CA ILE A 127 19.23 -5.50 -19.20
C ILE A 127 17.91 -5.10 -18.54
N PHE A 128 16.77 -5.31 -19.20
CA PHE A 128 15.47 -4.97 -18.62
C PHE A 128 15.17 -5.74 -17.33
N HIS A 129 15.34 -7.07 -17.34
CA HIS A 129 15.04 -7.90 -16.18
C HIS A 129 16.00 -7.66 -15.01
N GLU A 130 17.30 -7.44 -15.27
CA GLU A 130 18.24 -7.07 -14.21
C GLU A 130 17.96 -5.67 -13.65
N THR A 131 17.55 -4.72 -14.49
CA THR A 131 17.11 -3.39 -14.03
C THR A 131 15.85 -3.50 -13.18
N ARG A 132 14.85 -4.26 -13.62
CA ARG A 132 13.60 -4.52 -12.88
C ARG A 132 13.89 -5.10 -11.50
N LYS A 133 14.80 -6.08 -11.45
CA LYS A 133 15.28 -6.69 -10.22
C LYS A 133 15.88 -5.63 -9.28
N ILE A 134 16.82 -4.81 -9.74
CA ILE A 134 17.42 -3.74 -8.92
C ILE A 134 16.36 -2.77 -8.37
N ILE A 135 15.41 -2.35 -9.20
CA ILE A 135 14.33 -1.46 -8.78
C ILE A 135 13.44 -2.11 -7.70
N GLY A 136 13.10 -3.40 -7.85
CA GLY A 136 12.39 -4.17 -6.83
C GLY A 136 13.13 -4.16 -5.49
N ALA A 137 14.44 -4.38 -5.52
CA ALA A 137 15.30 -4.34 -4.33
C ALA A 137 15.28 -2.97 -3.64
N ILE A 138 15.35 -1.88 -4.40
CA ILE A 138 15.31 -0.50 -3.88
C ILE A 138 13.97 -0.25 -3.17
N ILE A 139 12.86 -0.65 -3.79
CA ILE A 139 11.52 -0.45 -3.22
C ILE A 139 11.35 -1.27 -1.94
N GLN A 140 11.78 -2.52 -1.93
CA GLN A 140 11.77 -3.37 -0.73
C GLN A 140 12.62 -2.75 0.37
N LYS A 141 13.84 -2.30 0.05
CA LYS A 141 14.74 -1.65 1.03
C LYS A 141 14.10 -0.41 1.66
N ILE A 142 13.58 0.52 0.86
CA ILE A 142 12.89 1.71 1.37
C ILE A 142 11.69 1.32 2.23
N THR A 143 10.93 0.31 1.80
CA THR A 143 9.73 -0.14 2.52
C THR A 143 10.07 -0.71 3.90
N TYR A 144 10.99 -1.67 3.98
CA TYR A 144 11.31 -2.36 5.24
C TYR A 144 12.25 -1.58 6.15
N PHE A 145 13.13 -0.73 5.62
CA PHE A 145 14.14 -0.05 6.43
C PHE A 145 13.85 1.43 6.69
N GLU A 146 12.99 2.08 5.92
CA GLU A 146 12.69 3.51 6.09
C GLU A 146 11.21 3.75 6.41
N TYR A 147 10.31 3.11 5.66
CA TYR A 147 8.88 3.37 5.79
C TYR A 147 8.25 2.63 6.98
N LEU A 148 8.38 1.31 7.04
CA LEU A 148 7.73 0.49 8.09
C LEU A 148 8.21 0.79 9.50
N PRO A 149 9.51 1.05 9.77
CA PRO A 149 9.95 1.48 11.10
C PRO A 149 9.26 2.77 11.54
N ARG A 150 9.00 3.69 10.61
CA ARG A 150 8.28 4.93 10.93
C ARG A 150 6.78 4.73 11.14
N VAL A 151 6.18 3.79 10.42
CA VAL A 151 4.74 3.47 10.56
C VAL A 151 4.47 2.75 11.87
N LEU A 152 5.30 1.74 12.20
CA LEU A 152 5.08 0.85 13.35
C LEU A 152 5.73 1.35 14.64
N GLY A 153 6.71 2.24 14.59
CA GLY A 153 7.38 2.75 15.79
C GLY A 153 8.06 1.62 16.58
N GLU A 154 7.89 1.63 17.90
CA GLU A 154 8.46 0.58 18.78
C GLU A 154 7.94 -0.84 18.49
N GLU A 155 6.81 -0.97 17.78
CA GLU A 155 6.27 -2.29 17.40
C GLU A 155 7.01 -2.93 16.22
N PHE A 156 7.85 -2.18 15.50
CA PHE A 156 8.55 -2.69 14.32
C PHE A 156 9.39 -3.94 14.64
N GLU A 157 10.24 -3.87 15.66
CA GLU A 157 11.11 -4.98 16.05
C GLU A 157 10.32 -6.19 16.55
N ARG A 158 9.25 -5.94 17.32
CA ARG A 158 8.40 -7.00 17.86
C ARG A 158 7.59 -7.72 16.79
N ARG A 159 7.12 -6.99 15.78
CA ARG A 159 6.22 -7.52 14.74
C ARG A 159 6.98 -8.06 13.54
N ILE A 160 7.91 -7.28 13.00
CA ILE A 160 8.67 -7.61 11.79
C ILE A 160 10.06 -8.11 12.18
N GLY A 161 10.81 -7.32 12.94
CA GLY A 161 12.17 -7.62 13.39
C GLY A 161 13.15 -7.95 12.26
N ASP A 162 14.27 -8.58 12.61
CA ASP A 162 15.27 -9.05 11.66
C ASP A 162 14.73 -10.11 10.69
N TYR A 163 15.35 -10.21 9.52
CA TYR A 163 14.97 -11.20 8.51
C TYR A 163 15.58 -12.57 8.83
N PRO A 164 14.77 -13.61 9.13
CA PRO A 164 15.29 -14.94 9.46
C PRO A 164 15.67 -15.77 8.21
N GLY A 165 15.45 -15.24 7.01
CA GLY A 165 15.56 -15.97 5.76
C GLY A 165 14.20 -16.37 5.17
N TYR A 166 14.23 -16.90 3.95
CA TYR A 166 13.03 -17.37 3.25
C TYR A 166 12.45 -18.63 3.90
N GLU A 167 11.15 -18.62 4.13
CA GLU A 167 10.37 -19.71 4.70
C GLU A 167 9.28 -20.15 3.72
N ARG A 168 9.42 -21.36 3.16
CA ARG A 168 8.49 -21.88 2.14
C ARG A 168 7.05 -22.03 2.62
N ASN A 169 6.85 -22.30 3.91
CA ASN A 169 5.55 -22.63 4.48
C ASN A 169 4.74 -21.39 4.89
N ILE A 170 5.30 -20.19 4.74
CA ILE A 170 4.60 -18.94 5.00
C ILE A 170 3.77 -18.58 3.77
N ASP A 171 2.49 -18.31 3.97
CA ASP A 171 1.62 -17.78 2.92
C ASP A 171 1.77 -16.24 2.84
N PRO A 172 2.36 -15.69 1.77
CA PRO A 172 2.54 -14.25 1.60
C PRO A 172 1.29 -13.55 1.03
N SER A 173 0.17 -14.26 0.84
CA SER A 173 -1.07 -13.67 0.34
C SER A 173 -1.49 -12.45 1.14
N VAL A 174 -2.00 -11.44 0.43
CA VAL A 174 -2.48 -10.23 1.08
C VAL A 174 -3.83 -10.50 1.71
N ALA A 175 -3.93 -10.30 3.01
CA ALA A 175 -5.12 -10.55 3.78
C ALA A 175 -6.22 -9.53 3.47
N ASN A 176 -7.47 -9.97 3.56
CA ASN A 176 -8.62 -9.15 3.17
C ASN A 176 -8.71 -7.87 4.00
N GLU A 177 -8.61 -8.01 5.32
CA GLU A 177 -8.60 -6.93 6.33
C GLU A 177 -7.48 -5.92 6.12
N PHE A 178 -6.34 -6.34 5.57
CA PHE A 178 -5.22 -5.46 5.28
C PHE A 178 -5.59 -4.48 4.15
N THR A 179 -6.23 -4.99 3.09
CA THR A 179 -6.57 -4.20 1.88
C THR A 179 -7.84 -3.35 2.03
N SER A 180 -8.85 -3.89 2.71
CA SER A 180 -10.17 -3.26 2.84
C SER A 180 -10.17 -2.22 3.97
N CYS A 181 -9.39 -2.43 5.03
CA CYS A 181 -9.39 -1.58 6.21
C CYS A 181 -7.99 -1.10 6.62
N ALA A 182 -7.08 -1.99 7.05
CA ALA A 182 -5.91 -1.60 7.84
C ALA A 182 -4.96 -0.64 7.09
N PHE A 183 -4.57 -0.99 5.86
CA PHE A 183 -3.60 -0.19 5.10
C PHE A 183 -4.23 1.06 4.46
N ARG A 184 -5.52 1.32 4.73
CA ARG A 184 -6.21 2.58 4.36
C ARG A 184 -6.07 3.68 5.41
N PHE A 185 -5.34 3.43 6.51
CA PHE A 185 -5.00 4.46 7.51
C PHE A 185 -4.36 5.72 6.89
N GLY A 186 -3.64 5.56 5.76
CA GLY A 186 -3.05 6.67 5.01
C GLY A 186 -4.05 7.74 4.56
N HIS A 187 -5.34 7.41 4.44
CA HIS A 187 -6.39 8.38 4.14
C HIS A 187 -6.62 9.38 5.27
N GLY A 188 -6.40 8.98 6.53
CA GLY A 188 -6.40 9.87 7.69
C GLY A 188 -5.20 10.84 7.73
N MET A 189 -4.24 10.69 6.83
CA MET A 189 -3.05 11.56 6.69
C MET A 189 -3.16 12.52 5.50
N ILE A 190 -4.25 12.50 4.74
CA ILE A 190 -4.43 13.38 3.58
C ILE A 190 -4.76 14.79 4.07
N GLN A 191 -3.88 15.73 3.73
CA GLN A 191 -4.02 17.16 4.07
C GLN A 191 -4.87 17.89 3.02
N VAL A 192 -5.64 18.89 3.46
CA VAL A 192 -6.48 19.76 2.60
C VAL A 192 -5.65 20.71 1.73
N LYS A 193 -4.40 21.00 2.12
CA LYS A 193 -3.47 21.84 1.35
C LYS A 193 -2.16 21.10 1.15
N HIS A 194 -1.70 21.02 -0.11
CA HIS A 194 -0.33 20.60 -0.42
C HIS A 194 0.63 21.69 0.02
N ILE A 195 1.18 21.57 1.23
CA ILE A 195 2.17 22.50 1.76
C ILE A 195 3.56 21.96 1.39
N THR A 196 4.28 22.71 0.56
CA THR A 196 5.69 22.46 0.32
C THR A 196 6.48 22.79 1.60
N LEU A 197 7.11 21.76 2.17
CA LEU A 197 8.16 21.77 3.21
C LEU A 197 7.87 22.59 4.49
N ARG A 198 7.34 21.91 5.52
CA ARG A 198 7.80 22.02 6.93
C ARG A 198 7.32 20.82 7.75
N LYS A 199 8.16 20.32 8.67
CA LYS A 199 7.86 19.18 9.56
C LYS A 199 6.63 19.50 10.42
N ILE A 200 5.60 18.67 10.35
CA ILE A 200 4.39 18.74 11.17
C ILE A 200 4.12 17.35 11.73
N PHE A 201 3.85 17.27 13.04
CA PHE A 201 3.31 16.07 13.66
C PHE A 201 1.85 15.91 13.23
N ILE A 202 1.51 14.78 12.59
CA ILE A 202 0.19 14.54 11.99
C ILE A 202 -0.58 13.56 12.87
N THR A 203 -1.64 14.03 13.52
CA THR A 203 -2.69 13.15 14.06
C THR A 203 -3.56 12.66 12.91
N LEU A 204 -3.91 11.37 12.88
CA LEU A 204 -4.82 10.79 11.90
C LEU A 204 -6.23 11.41 12.05
N LYS A 205 -6.55 12.37 11.19
CA LYS A 205 -7.88 12.99 11.10
C LYS A 205 -8.29 13.04 9.64
N LEU A 206 -9.40 12.40 9.32
CA LEU A 206 -9.99 12.54 7.99
C LEU A 206 -10.36 14.01 7.79
N THR A 207 -9.89 14.60 6.69
CA THR A 207 -10.15 16.00 6.37
C THR A 207 -11.33 16.13 5.41
N PRO A 208 -12.00 17.29 5.32
CA PRO A 208 -13.08 17.51 4.35
C PRO A 208 -12.66 17.25 2.89
N ALA A 209 -11.36 17.37 2.60
CA ALA A 209 -10.84 16.96 1.29
C ALA A 209 -11.14 15.49 1.00
N VAL A 210 -11.05 14.61 2.01
CA VAL A 210 -11.26 13.16 1.93
C VAL A 210 -12.73 12.75 2.07
N THR A 211 -13.46 13.44 2.95
CA THR A 211 -14.85 13.07 3.30
C THR A 211 -15.90 13.75 2.43
N GLU A 212 -15.59 14.87 1.77
CA GLU A 212 -16.60 15.64 1.04
C GLU A 212 -16.21 15.92 -0.42
N ARG A 213 -14.91 15.89 -0.77
CA ARG A 213 -14.41 16.42 -2.06
C ARG A 213 -13.56 15.45 -2.87
N ILE A 214 -13.32 14.24 -2.39
CA ILE A 214 -12.59 13.22 -3.16
C ILE A 214 -13.49 12.76 -4.32
N PHE A 215 -12.92 12.75 -5.54
CA PHE A 215 -13.60 12.40 -6.80
C PHE A 215 -14.94 13.12 -7.07
N GLY A 216 -15.03 14.40 -6.72
CA GLY A 216 -16.16 15.24 -7.15
C GLY A 216 -17.49 14.91 -6.48
N ASN A 217 -17.48 14.59 -5.17
CA ASN A 217 -18.60 14.43 -4.21
C ASN A 217 -18.71 13.02 -3.57
N SER A 218 -17.61 12.30 -3.37
CA SER A 218 -17.61 11.01 -2.68
C SER A 218 -16.92 11.10 -1.31
N ASP A 219 -17.51 10.46 -0.29
CA ASP A 219 -16.90 10.30 1.03
C ASP A 219 -16.07 9.02 1.09
N LEU A 220 -14.73 9.18 1.04
CA LEU A 220 -13.82 8.05 1.08
C LEU A 220 -13.83 7.32 2.45
N GLY A 221 -14.17 8.02 3.53
CA GLY A 221 -14.37 7.43 4.85
C GLY A 221 -15.54 6.47 4.84
N SER A 222 -16.71 6.94 4.39
CA SER A 222 -17.91 6.11 4.21
C SER A 222 -17.69 4.95 3.23
N ILE A 223 -16.95 5.16 2.14
CA ILE A 223 -16.59 4.08 1.19
C ILE A 223 -15.74 3.00 1.86
N ASN A 224 -14.77 3.35 2.71
CA ASN A 224 -13.93 2.36 3.39
C ASN A 224 -14.73 1.56 4.43
N ILE A 225 -15.67 2.19 5.12
CA ILE A 225 -16.62 1.50 6.01
C ILE A 225 -17.46 0.52 5.21
N GLN A 226 -18.08 0.98 4.12
CA GLN A 226 -18.94 0.13 3.29
C GLN A 226 -18.17 -1.03 2.65
N ARG A 227 -16.92 -0.79 2.21
CA ARG A 227 -16.03 -1.82 1.68
C ARG A 227 -15.66 -2.86 2.74
N GLY A 228 -15.36 -2.44 3.98
CA GLY A 228 -15.12 -3.37 5.08
C GLY A 228 -16.32 -4.30 5.33
N ARG A 229 -17.54 -3.74 5.28
CA ARG A 229 -18.80 -4.50 5.42
C ARG A 229 -19.04 -5.46 4.26
N ASP A 230 -18.86 -4.99 3.01
CA ASP A 230 -18.99 -5.80 1.80
C ASP A 230 -18.03 -6.99 1.80
N HIS A 231 -16.80 -6.76 2.23
CA HIS A 231 -15.75 -7.77 2.36
C HIS A 231 -15.96 -8.68 3.59
N GLY A 232 -16.99 -8.46 4.40
CA GLY A 232 -17.29 -9.27 5.59
C GLY A 232 -16.22 -9.20 6.67
N VAL A 233 -15.51 -8.06 6.79
CA VAL A 233 -14.47 -7.85 7.79
C VAL A 233 -15.10 -7.80 9.18
N PRO A 234 -14.62 -8.60 10.16
CA PRO A 234 -15.12 -8.55 11.53
C PRO A 234 -14.97 -7.17 12.17
N GLY A 235 -15.80 -6.90 13.18
CA GLY A 235 -15.73 -5.68 13.98
C GLY A 235 -14.38 -5.49 14.68
N PHE A 236 -14.12 -4.26 15.10
CA PHE A 236 -12.86 -3.82 15.71
C PHE A 236 -12.42 -4.66 16.92
N THR A 237 -13.34 -4.99 17.82
CA THR A 237 -13.05 -5.76 19.04
C THR A 237 -12.52 -7.16 18.73
N ARG A 238 -12.99 -7.79 17.65
CA ARG A 238 -12.52 -9.11 17.20
C ARG A 238 -11.06 -9.07 16.78
N TRP A 239 -10.65 -8.00 16.09
CA TRP A 239 -9.26 -7.80 15.67
C TRP A 239 -8.33 -7.51 16.84
N ARG A 240 -8.78 -6.76 17.84
CA ARG A 240 -8.04 -6.60 19.10
C ARG A 240 -7.77 -7.93 19.77
N LYS A 241 -8.80 -8.79 19.87
CA LYS A 241 -8.65 -10.14 20.42
C LYS A 241 -7.68 -10.99 19.61
N PHE A 242 -7.77 -10.96 18.28
CA PHE A 242 -6.83 -11.65 17.39
C PHE A 242 -5.38 -11.20 17.64
N CYS A 243 -5.17 -9.89 17.86
CA CYS A 243 -3.87 -9.31 18.13
C CYS A 243 -3.36 -9.47 19.57
N GLY A 244 -4.11 -10.17 20.44
CA GLY A 244 -3.77 -10.35 21.85
C GLY A 244 -3.81 -9.04 22.67
N LEU A 245 -4.58 -8.05 22.20
CA LEU A 245 -4.74 -6.76 22.88
C LEU A 245 -5.84 -6.82 23.94
N SER A 246 -5.91 -5.78 24.79
CA SER A 246 -6.93 -5.71 25.84
C SER A 246 -8.34 -5.81 25.26
N GLU A 247 -9.15 -6.69 25.85
CA GLU A 247 -10.55 -6.89 25.50
C GLU A 247 -11.36 -5.62 25.81
N ILE A 248 -12.32 -5.32 24.94
CA ILE A 248 -13.24 -4.19 25.08
C ILE A 248 -14.63 -4.79 25.18
N ARG A 249 -15.28 -4.66 26.35
CA ARG A 249 -16.61 -5.21 26.61
C ARG A 249 -17.69 -4.14 26.56
N ASP A 250 -17.33 -2.91 26.88
CA ASP A 250 -18.21 -1.75 26.85
C ASP A 250 -17.50 -0.50 26.32
N PHE A 251 -18.25 0.59 26.18
CA PHE A 251 -17.68 1.84 25.67
C PHE A 251 -16.70 2.49 26.66
N ASP A 252 -16.75 2.18 27.95
CA ASP A 252 -15.84 2.74 28.94
C ASP A 252 -14.44 2.10 28.84
N ASP A 253 -14.36 0.83 28.45
CA ASP A 253 -13.12 0.13 28.13
C ASP A 253 -12.32 0.79 26.99
N LEU A 254 -12.99 1.53 26.09
CA LEU A 254 -12.32 2.28 25.02
C LEU A 254 -11.33 3.33 25.55
N ASN A 255 -11.53 3.84 26.77
CA ASN A 255 -10.61 4.80 27.40
C ASN A 255 -9.19 4.24 27.58
N LYS A 256 -9.01 2.92 27.55
CA LYS A 256 -7.69 2.27 27.63
C LYS A 256 -6.88 2.41 26.34
N THR A 257 -7.52 2.76 25.22
CA THR A 257 -6.88 2.79 23.89
C THR A 257 -7.20 4.05 23.07
N ILE A 258 -8.18 4.84 23.51
CA ILE A 258 -8.59 6.11 22.89
C ILE A 258 -8.61 7.16 24.00
N SER A 259 -7.72 8.15 23.94
CA SER A 259 -7.63 9.21 24.96
C SER A 259 -8.74 10.26 24.83
N ASN A 260 -9.33 10.40 23.64
CA ASN A 260 -10.33 11.42 23.37
C ASN A 260 -11.75 10.97 23.79
N LYS A 261 -12.20 11.46 24.95
CA LYS A 261 -13.53 11.15 25.49
C LYS A 261 -14.70 11.55 24.58
N ILE A 262 -14.60 12.69 23.88
CA ILE A 262 -15.64 13.15 22.95
C ILE A 262 -15.84 12.14 21.82
N VAL A 263 -14.75 11.52 21.35
CA VAL A 263 -14.82 10.47 20.33
C VAL A 263 -15.53 9.23 20.87
N ILE A 264 -15.23 8.82 22.11
CA ILE A 264 -15.89 7.68 22.76
C ILE A 264 -17.38 7.94 22.94
N ASP A 265 -17.75 9.14 23.40
CA ASP A 265 -19.16 9.54 23.57
C ASP A 265 -19.90 9.53 22.22
N ASN A 266 -19.27 10.00 21.15
CA ASN A 266 -19.84 9.92 19.80
C ASN A 266 -20.00 8.47 19.32
N LEU A 267 -19.04 7.59 19.59
CA LEU A 267 -19.16 6.16 19.28
C LEU A 267 -20.35 5.53 19.99
N ARG A 268 -20.61 5.92 21.24
CA ARG A 268 -21.77 5.46 22.04
C ARG A 268 -23.11 5.91 21.45
N VAL A 269 -23.16 7.08 20.82
CA VAL A 269 -24.36 7.56 20.11
C VAL A 269 -24.57 6.83 18.78
N ILE A 270 -23.49 6.55 18.06
CA ILE A 270 -23.54 5.98 16.70
C ILE A 270 -23.74 4.45 16.71
N TYR A 271 -23.02 3.75 17.58
CA TYR A 271 -23.03 2.29 17.65
C TYR A 271 -23.83 1.79 18.85
N LYS A 272 -24.70 0.80 18.61
CA LYS A 272 -25.50 0.18 19.69
C LYS A 272 -24.67 -0.66 20.66
N HIS A 273 -23.55 -1.21 20.20
CA HIS A 273 -22.66 -2.08 20.97
C HIS A 273 -21.22 -1.93 20.48
N VAL A 274 -20.22 -2.15 21.34
CA VAL A 274 -18.81 -2.02 20.97
C VAL A 274 -18.37 -3.01 19.89
N ASP A 275 -18.94 -4.21 19.87
CA ASP A 275 -18.67 -5.20 18.82
C ASP A 275 -19.21 -4.80 17.44
N ALA A 276 -20.12 -3.82 17.38
CA ALA A 276 -20.64 -3.30 16.11
C ALA A 276 -19.71 -2.26 15.48
N ILE A 277 -18.67 -1.80 16.20
CA ILE A 277 -17.70 -0.82 15.68
C ILE A 277 -16.95 -1.45 14.50
N ASP A 278 -17.08 -0.83 13.33
CA ASP A 278 -16.38 -1.26 12.12
C ASP A 278 -14.85 -1.23 12.35
N MET A 279 -14.13 -2.24 11.84
CA MET A 279 -12.67 -2.33 12.00
C MET A 279 -11.96 -1.03 11.57
N TYR A 280 -12.31 -0.49 10.40
CA TYR A 280 -11.71 0.75 9.88
C TYR A 280 -11.90 1.94 10.84
N VAL A 281 -13.09 2.07 11.45
CA VAL A 281 -13.40 3.16 12.37
C VAL A 281 -12.62 3.00 13.67
N GLY A 282 -12.78 1.86 14.36
CA GLY A 282 -12.15 1.65 15.66
C GLY A 282 -10.62 1.73 15.59
N SER A 283 -10.02 1.12 14.56
CA SER A 283 -8.56 1.09 14.39
C SER A 283 -7.94 2.44 14.03
N LEU A 284 -8.69 3.35 13.40
CA LEU A 284 -8.23 4.72 13.10
C LEU A 284 -8.29 5.64 14.32
N LEU A 285 -9.19 5.34 15.26
CA LEU A 285 -9.42 6.15 16.47
C LEU A 285 -8.52 5.78 17.64
N GLU A 286 -7.80 4.64 17.55
CA GLU A 286 -6.79 4.28 18.53
C GLU A 286 -5.67 5.32 18.59
N ASP A 287 -5.20 5.60 19.81
CA ASP A 287 -4.02 6.42 19.99
C ASP A 287 -2.80 5.72 19.36
N PRO A 288 -1.92 6.46 18.65
CA PRO A 288 -0.72 5.88 18.07
C PRO A 288 0.17 5.25 19.13
N VAL A 289 0.76 4.10 18.79
CA VAL A 289 1.84 3.53 19.59
C VAL A 289 3.02 4.51 19.64
N LYS A 290 3.85 4.43 20.67
CA LYS A 290 5.01 5.31 20.82
C LYS A 290 5.90 5.26 19.58
N ASP A 291 6.26 6.45 19.09
CA ASP A 291 7.03 6.67 17.86
C ASP A 291 6.43 6.09 16.56
N ALA A 292 5.21 5.54 16.63
CA ALA A 292 4.46 5.02 15.51
C ALA A 292 3.52 6.07 14.92
N LEU A 293 2.98 5.77 13.74
CA LEU A 293 1.91 6.56 13.12
C LEU A 293 0.53 5.96 13.32
N VAL A 294 0.45 4.72 13.81
CA VAL A 294 -0.78 3.94 13.91
C VAL A 294 -0.96 3.37 15.30
N GLY A 295 -2.21 3.08 15.66
CA GLY A 295 -2.55 2.41 16.92
C GLY A 295 -2.16 0.92 16.93
N PRO A 296 -2.27 0.26 18.10
CA PRO A 296 -1.79 -1.10 18.30
C PRO A 296 -2.47 -2.15 17.41
N THR A 297 -3.75 -1.97 17.07
CA THR A 297 -4.47 -2.91 16.19
C THR A 297 -3.95 -2.82 14.76
N LEU A 298 -3.75 -1.60 14.25
CA LEU A 298 -3.16 -1.40 12.92
C LEU A 298 -1.70 -1.87 12.88
N ALA A 299 -0.91 -1.59 13.93
CA ALA A 299 0.47 -2.02 14.00
C ALA A 299 0.60 -3.56 13.92
N CYS A 300 -0.28 -4.28 14.63
CA CYS A 300 -0.38 -5.73 14.56
C CYS A 300 -0.65 -6.25 13.15
N ILE A 301 -1.71 -5.75 12.50
CA ILE A 301 -2.18 -6.29 11.21
C ILE A 301 -1.22 -5.92 10.08
N ILE A 302 -0.73 -4.67 10.07
CA ILE A 302 0.26 -4.21 9.10
C ILE A 302 1.57 -4.98 9.28
N GLY A 303 2.06 -5.09 10.52
CA GLY A 303 3.29 -5.82 10.82
C GLY A 303 3.23 -7.29 10.40
N GLU A 304 2.13 -7.98 10.71
CA GLU A 304 1.93 -9.38 10.33
C GLU A 304 1.90 -9.57 8.81
N GLN A 305 1.18 -8.70 8.08
CA GLN A 305 1.14 -8.78 6.62
C GLN A 305 2.53 -8.61 6.01
N PHE A 306 3.25 -7.56 6.39
CA PHE A 306 4.58 -7.30 5.83
C PHE A 306 5.60 -8.36 6.24
N LYS A 307 5.53 -8.90 7.46
CA LYS A 307 6.37 -10.03 7.87
C LYS A 307 6.16 -11.26 6.98
N ARG A 308 4.89 -11.63 6.74
CA ARG A 308 4.53 -12.75 5.87
C ARG A 308 4.96 -12.51 4.43
N THR A 309 4.76 -11.30 3.91
CA THR A 309 5.22 -10.92 2.57
C THR A 309 6.74 -11.05 2.45
N ARG A 310 7.51 -10.60 3.44
CA ARG A 310 8.98 -10.71 3.45
C ARG A 310 9.46 -12.16 3.53
N ASN A 311 8.99 -12.89 4.54
CA ASN A 311 9.50 -14.23 4.83
C ASN A 311 9.00 -15.27 3.81
N GLY A 312 7.82 -15.07 3.22
CA GLY A 312 7.27 -15.91 2.17
C GLY A 312 7.75 -15.56 0.75
N ASP A 313 8.55 -14.51 0.58
CA ASP A 313 9.12 -14.14 -0.72
C ASP A 313 10.46 -14.84 -0.95
N ARG A 314 10.53 -15.68 -2.00
CA ARG A 314 11.76 -16.37 -2.40
C ARG A 314 12.80 -15.39 -2.98
N LEU A 315 12.37 -14.25 -3.52
CA LEU A 315 13.24 -13.28 -4.18
C LEU A 315 13.96 -12.34 -3.18
N GLU A 316 13.45 -12.16 -1.95
CA GLU A 316 14.11 -11.40 -0.86
C GLU A 316 15.55 -11.89 -0.62
N ASN A 317 15.76 -13.22 -0.57
CA ASN A 317 17.09 -13.82 -0.47
C ASN A 317 18.01 -13.41 -1.63
N ILE A 318 17.47 -13.23 -2.84
CA ILE A 318 18.27 -12.88 -4.01
C ILE A 318 18.76 -11.42 -3.90
N PHE A 319 17.98 -10.54 -3.29
CA PHE A 319 18.34 -9.13 -3.13
C PHE A 319 19.39 -8.89 -2.05
N TYR A 320 19.36 -9.65 -0.95
CA TYR A 320 20.44 -9.64 0.05
C TYR A 320 21.77 -10.09 -0.56
N PHE A 321 21.76 -11.12 -1.41
CA PHE A 321 22.99 -11.69 -1.97
C PHE A 321 23.50 -10.99 -3.23
N THR A 322 22.66 -10.43 -4.11
CA THR A 322 23.16 -9.84 -5.38
C THR A 322 23.39 -8.33 -5.36
N ALA A 323 22.82 -7.58 -4.41
CA ALA A 323 23.07 -6.13 -4.31
C ALA A 323 24.32 -5.80 -3.47
N PHE A 324 24.82 -6.72 -2.65
CA PHE A 324 25.91 -6.46 -1.69
C PHE A 324 27.05 -7.49 -1.68
N SER A 325 27.05 -8.51 -2.56
CA SER A 325 28.22 -9.36 -2.75
C SER A 325 29.19 -8.80 -3.78
N ARG A 326 29.78 -7.64 -3.46
CA ARG A 326 31.10 -7.14 -3.90
C ARG A 326 31.24 -5.69 -3.46
N VAL A 327 31.92 -5.49 -2.33
CA VAL A 327 32.86 -4.37 -2.19
C VAL A 327 33.94 -4.54 -3.25
#